data_AF-A0A8T3W3G4-F1
#
_entry.id   AF-A0A8T3W3G4-F1
#
_cell.length_a   1.000
_cell.length_b   1.000
_cell.length_c   1.000
_cell.angle_alpha   90.00
_cell.angle_beta   90.00
_cell.angle_gamma   90.00
#
_symmetry.space_group_name_H-M   'P 1'
#
loop_
_entity.id
_entity.type
_entity.pdbx_description
1 polymer ?
#
loop_
_entity_poly.entity_id
_entity_poly.type
_entity_poly.pdbx_seq_one_letter_code
_entity_poly.pdbx_strand_id
1 'polypeptide(L)' 'MSNFKGNKYILYGIPERYLNHSCNANTKTNRLRKADVATRDIKNGEEITANYPKENVPGLNFKCKYGSKKCKEIIKN' A
#
# COMPACT_ATOMS: atom_id res chain seq x y z
N MET A 1 -1.81 -6.31 5.90
CA MET A 1 -2.43 -4.98 5.79
C MET A 1 -3.87 -4.97 6.32
N SER A 2 -4.34 -3.83 6.86
CA SER A 2 -5.74 -3.57 7.26
C SER A 2 -6.15 -2.14 6.88
N ASN A 3 -7.43 -1.81 6.88
CA ASN A 3 -7.96 -0.46 6.72
C ASN A 3 -8.90 -0.13 7.89
N PHE A 4 -9.07 1.16 8.21
CA PHE A 4 -10.03 1.60 9.21
C PHE A 4 -11.25 2.28 8.57
N LYS A 5 -12.44 1.70 8.77
CA LYS A 5 -13.70 2.22 8.23
C LYS A 5 -14.84 2.02 9.23
N GLY A 6 -15.61 3.07 9.48
CA GLY A 6 -16.81 3.00 10.34
C GLY A 6 -16.50 2.51 11.76
N ASN A 7 -15.40 2.99 12.34
CA ASN A 7 -14.91 2.59 13.66
C ASN A 7 -14.52 1.09 13.80
N LYS A 8 -14.22 0.44 12.67
CA LYS A 8 -13.80 -0.97 12.64
C LYS A 8 -12.51 -1.13 11.85
N TYR A 9 -11.69 -2.07 12.30
CA TYR A 9 -10.56 -2.59 11.54
C TYR A 9 -11.08 -3.61 10.53
N ILE A 10 -10.80 -3.38 9.25
CA ILE A 10 -11.10 -4.31 8.17
C ILE A 10 -9.78 -4.92 7.74
N LEU A 11 -9.64 -6.23 7.92
CA LEU A 11 -8.49 -6.95 7.41
C LEU A 11 -8.62 -7.14 5.90
N TYR A 12 -7.55 -6.85 5.17
CA TYR A 12 -7.46 -7.23 3.78
C TYR A 12 -7.37 -8.76 3.64
N GLY A 13 -7.95 -9.29 2.57
CA GLY A 13 -7.92 -10.70 2.21
C GLY A 13 -6.56 -11.15 1.68
N ILE A 14 -6.53 -12.38 1.17
CA ILE A 14 -5.38 -12.96 0.47
C ILE A 14 -5.66 -12.84 -1.03
N PRO A 15 -4.68 -12.41 -1.85
CA PRO A 15 -3.26 -12.22 -1.52
C PRO A 15 -2.84 -10.80 -1.12
N GLU A 16 -3.73 -9.81 -1.17
CA GLU A 16 -3.40 -8.39 -1.05
C GLU A 16 -2.81 -7.99 0.32
N ARG A 17 -3.01 -8.81 1.37
CA ARG A 17 -2.44 -8.59 2.70
C ARG A 17 -0.91 -8.54 2.71
N TYR A 18 -0.26 -9.16 1.72
CA TYR A 18 1.19 -9.33 1.61
C TYR A 18 1.88 -8.23 0.80
N LEU A 19 1.14 -7.27 0.25
CA LEU A 19 1.73 -6.11 -0.44
C LEU A 19 2.56 -5.27 0.53
N ASN A 20 3.80 -4.98 0.18
CA ASN A 20 4.66 -4.07 0.94
C ASN A 20 4.37 -2.60 0.60
N HIS A 21 4.82 -1.71 1.49
CA HIS A 21 4.76 -0.28 1.26
C HIS A 21 5.88 0.21 0.33
N SER A 22 5.51 1.02 -0.67
CA SER A 22 6.44 1.93 -1.33
C SER A 22 5.84 3.34 -1.45
N CYS A 23 6.65 4.36 -1.19
CA CYS A 23 6.26 5.75 -1.45
C CYS A 23 6.01 6.02 -2.95
N ASN A 24 6.62 5.20 -3.81
CA ASN A 24 6.43 5.19 -5.27
C ASN A 24 5.81 3.86 -5.74
N ALA A 25 4.72 3.46 -5.07
CA ALA A 25 3.95 2.27 -5.35
C ALA A 25 3.57 2.12 -6.83
N ASN A 26 3.65 0.89 -7.34
CA ASN A 26 3.28 0.55 -8.73
C ASN A 26 1.82 0.08 -8.86
N THR A 27 1.08 -0.01 -7.76
CA THR A 27 -0.37 -0.23 -7.77
C THR A 27 -1.13 0.83 -6.97
N LYS A 28 -2.45 0.85 -7.17
CA LYS A 28 -3.43 1.56 -6.33
C LYS A 28 -4.67 0.68 -6.15
N THR A 29 -5.29 0.73 -4.98
CA THR A 29 -6.55 0.02 -4.74
C THR A 29 -7.68 0.61 -5.57
N ASN A 30 -8.37 -0.22 -6.35
CA ASN A 30 -9.66 0.10 -6.95
C ASN A 30 -10.78 -0.61 -6.17
N ARG A 31 -11.44 0.13 -5.28
CA ARG A 31 -12.47 -0.41 -4.39
C ARG A 31 -13.73 -0.89 -5.13
N LEU A 32 -14.05 -0.30 -6.29
CA LEU A 32 -15.20 -0.73 -7.10
C LEU A 32 -14.93 -2.09 -7.74
N ARG A 33 -13.70 -2.29 -8.24
CA ARG A 33 -13.27 -3.55 -8.86
C ARG A 33 -12.77 -4.59 -7.86
N LYS A 34 -12.65 -4.21 -6.58
CA LYS A 34 -12.08 -5.06 -5.50
C LYS A 34 -10.71 -5.62 -5.89
N ALA A 35 -9.88 -4.80 -6.51
CA ALA A 35 -8.59 -5.21 -7.03
C ALA A 35 -7.58 -4.06 -6.95
N ASP A 36 -6.31 -4.41 -6.86
CA ASP A 36 -5.22 -3.49 -7.13
C ASP A 36 -5.04 -3.33 -8.64
N VAL A 37 -4.87 -2.09 -9.10
CA VAL A 37 -4.61 -1.78 -10.50
C VAL A 37 -3.23 -1.18 -10.66
N ALA A 38 -2.51 -1.64 -11.67
CA ALA A 38 -1.21 -1.09 -12.03
C ALA A 38 -1.33 0.41 -12.37
N THR A 39 -0.37 1.21 -11.92
CA THR A 39 -0.29 2.65 -12.22
C THR A 39 0.73 2.99 -13.30
N ARG A 40 1.50 1.98 -13.72
CA ARG A 40 2.51 1.99 -14.78
C ARG A 40 2.82 0.55 -15.19
N ASP A 41 3.65 0.38 -16.21
CA ASP A 41 4.18 -0.94 -16.56
C ASP A 41 5.01 -1.52 -15.40
N ILE A 42 4.86 -2.83 -15.19
CA ILE A 42 5.52 -3.61 -14.14
C ILE A 42 6.33 -4.71 -14.83
N LYS A 43 7.63 -4.78 -14.53
CA LYS A 43 8.52 -5.77 -15.13
C LYS A 43 8.38 -7.13 -14.45
N ASN A 44 8.70 -8.21 -15.17
CA ASN A 44 8.78 -9.54 -14.55
C ASN A 44 9.82 -9.53 -13.41
N GLY A 45 9.47 -10.08 -12.26
CA GLY A 45 10.29 -10.08 -11.04
C GLY A 45 10.27 -8.77 -10.25
N GLU A 46 9.58 -7.72 -10.71
CA GLU A 46 9.39 -6.50 -9.94
C GLU A 46 8.36 -6.70 -8.82
N GLU A 47 8.67 -6.23 -7.61
CA GLU A 47 7.77 -6.34 -6.46
C GLU A 47 6.50 -5.48 -6.66
N ILE A 48 5.33 -6.07 -6.41
CA ILE A 48 4.06 -5.33 -6.37
C ILE A 48 3.94 -4.62 -5.01
N THR A 49 3.74 -3.30 -5.03
CA THR A 49 3.78 -2.47 -3.81
C THR A 49 2.61 -1.49 -3.76
N ALA A 50 2.14 -1.22 -2.54
CA ALA A 50 1.04 -0.30 -2.25
C ALA A 50 1.49 0.95 -1.47
N ASN A 51 0.69 2.02 -1.52
CA ASN A 51 0.95 3.23 -0.75
C ASN A 51 0.04 3.26 0.50
N TYR A 52 0.50 2.72 1.62
CA TYR A 52 -0.30 2.54 2.83
C TYR A 52 -1.00 3.82 3.34
N PRO A 53 -0.39 5.02 3.34
CA PRO A 53 -1.10 6.25 3.65
C PRO A 53 -2.35 6.50 2.79
N LYS A 54 -2.32 6.13 1.50
CA LYS A 54 -3.48 6.24 0.60
C LYS A 54 -4.53 5.16 0.85
N GLU A 55 -4.15 4.10 1.55
CA GLU A 55 -4.99 2.95 1.90
C GLU A 55 -5.61 3.07 3.29
N ASN A 56 -5.49 4.20 3.99
CA ASN A 56 -6.00 4.43 5.36
C ASN A 56 -5.68 3.27 6.32
N VAL A 57 -4.46 2.75 6.25
CA VAL A 57 -4.01 1.67 7.15
C VAL A 57 -3.89 2.25 8.56
N PRO A 58 -4.61 1.78 9.58
CA PRO A 58 -4.59 2.40 10.91
C PRO A 58 -3.23 2.29 11.60
N GLY A 59 -2.87 3.31 12.37
CA GLY A 59 -1.68 3.27 13.24
C GLY A 59 -0.35 3.25 12.49
N LEU A 60 -0.26 3.77 11.26
CA LEU A 60 1.03 3.88 10.59
C LEU A 60 1.95 4.80 11.39
N ASN A 61 3.07 4.24 11.82
CA ASN A 61 4.23 4.97 12.29
C ASN A 61 5.45 4.06 12.15
N PHE A 62 6.12 4.12 11.00
CA PHE A 62 7.29 3.29 10.74
C PHE A 62 8.28 3.97 9.79
N LYS A 63 9.55 3.55 9.87
CA LYS A 63 10.59 4.00 8.94
C LYS A 63 10.50 3.24 7.62
N CYS A 64 10.31 3.96 6.51
CA CYS A 64 10.37 3.39 5.17
C CYS A 64 11.83 3.04 4.81
N LYS A 65 12.05 1.83 4.28
CA LYS A 65 13.39 1.34 3.91
C LYS A 65 13.65 1.31 2.39
N TYR A 66 12.66 1.69 1.57
CA TYR A 66 12.73 1.52 0.11
C TYR A 66 13.67 2.53 -0.59
N GLY A 67 13.93 3.69 0.04
CA GLY A 67 15.00 4.61 -0.40
C GLY A 67 14.79 5.30 -1.77
N SER A 68 13.59 5.27 -2.36
CA SER A 68 13.32 6.00 -3.61
C SER A 68 13.50 7.53 -3.45
N LYS A 69 13.75 8.27 -4.54
CA LYS A 69 13.82 9.75 -4.53
C LYS A 69 12.58 10.45 -3.92
N LYS A 70 11.43 9.77 -3.93
CA LYS A 70 10.16 10.26 -3.38
C LYS A 70 9.85 9.67 -1.99
N CYS A 71 10.83 9.02 -1.35
CA CYS A 71 10.65 8.37 -0.07
C CYS A 71 10.36 9.40 1.03
N LYS A 72 9.28 9.19 1.75
CA LYS A 72 9.07 9.82 3.05
C LYS A 72 9.67 8.86 4.06
N GLU A 73 10.86 9.18 4.56
CA GLU A 73 11.64 8.29 5.45
C GLU A 73 10.80 7.75 6.63
N ILE A 74 9.84 8.54 7.08
CA ILE A 74 8.84 8.16 8.08
C ILE A 74 7.46 8.15 7.42
N ILE A 75 6.76 7.03 7.55
CA ILE A 75 5.38 6.85 7.12
C ILE A 75 4.48 6.94 8.33
N LYS A 76 3.59 7.92 8.30
CA LYS A 76 2.60 8.17 9.33
C LYS A 76 1.29 8.66 8.71
N ASN A 77 0.20 8.48 9.44
CA ASN A 77 -1.12 9.03 9.13
C ASN A 77 -1.46 10.18 10.05
#